data_AF-A0AAV5YBL3-F1
#
_entry.id   AF-A0AAV5YBL3-F1
#
_cell.length_a   1.000
_cell.length_b   1.000
_cell.length_c   1.000
_cell.angle_alpha   90.00
_cell.angle_beta   90.00
_cell.angle_gamma   90.00
#
_symmetry.space_group_name_H-M   'P 1'
#
loop_
_entity.id
_entity.type
_entity.pdbx_description
1 polymer ?
#
loop_
_entity_poly.entity_id
_entity_poly.type
_entity_poly.pdbx_seq_one_letter_code
_entity_poly.pdbx_strand_id
1 'polypeptide(L)'
;GPGISETLFDGGLRRAQTEAARAAYDASVATYRQTVLGAFQSVEDNLAALRILEEEARVQEAAVQAAARSVTLTTEQYRAGTVGYLNVITTQTIALGNEITAVQLLGRRMIAAVQLVEALGGGWTERELPSAGDVTRRPDETHRP
;
A
#
# COMPACT_ATOMS: atom_id res chain seq x y z
N GLY A 1 -52.68 -41.88 13.34
CA GLY A 1 -51.64 -42.55 14.13
C GLY A 1 -50.29 -42.27 13.50
N PRO A 2 -49.20 -42.13 14.26
CA PRO A 2 -47.89 -41.84 13.68
C PRO A 2 -47.39 -43.09 12.93
N GLY A 3 -47.22 -42.96 11.62
CA GLY A 3 -46.60 -44.00 10.80
C GLY A 3 -45.09 -43.81 10.81
N ILE A 4 -44.36 -44.76 11.37
CA ILE A 4 -42.90 -44.85 11.21
C ILE A 4 -42.66 -45.44 9.82
N SER A 5 -42.22 -44.62 8.87
CA SER A 5 -41.75 -45.09 7.57
C SER A 5 -40.24 -45.33 7.63
N GLU A 6 -39.81 -46.55 7.87
CA GLU A 6 -38.43 -46.96 7.61
C GLU A 6 -38.28 -47.39 6.15
N THR A 7 -37.31 -46.81 5.45
CA THR A 7 -36.99 -47.19 4.07
C THR A 7 -36.19 -48.50 4.09
N LEU A 8 -36.82 -49.62 3.70
CA LEU A 8 -36.17 -50.94 3.64
C LEU A 8 -35.14 -51.06 2.51
N PHE A 9 -35.33 -50.34 1.38
CA PHE A 9 -34.41 -50.31 0.25
C PHE A 9 -34.47 -48.93 -0.43
N ASP A 10 -33.34 -48.23 -0.54
CA ASP A 10 -33.25 -46.88 -1.14
C ASP A 10 -32.29 -46.78 -2.33
N GLY A 11 -31.77 -47.92 -2.81
CA GLY A 11 -30.82 -47.97 -3.93
C GLY A 11 -29.50 -47.22 -3.69
N GLY A 12 -29.15 -46.88 -2.45
CA GLY A 12 -27.97 -46.09 -2.12
C GLY A 12 -28.20 -44.57 -2.08
N LEU A 13 -29.43 -44.11 -2.30
CA LEU A 13 -29.77 -42.67 -2.35
C LEU A 13 -29.32 -41.90 -1.09
N ARG A 14 -29.56 -42.43 0.11
CA ARG A 14 -29.14 -41.76 1.36
C ARG A 14 -27.62 -41.68 1.49
N ARG A 15 -26.90 -42.70 1.01
CA ARG A 15 -25.43 -42.67 0.97
C ARG A 15 -24.95 -41.59 0.00
N ALA A 16 -25.50 -41.55 -1.22
CA ALA A 16 -25.17 -40.52 -2.21
C ALA A 16 -25.48 -39.11 -1.71
N GLN A 17 -26.61 -38.90 -1.02
CA GLN A 17 -26.95 -37.61 -0.39
C GLN A 17 -25.96 -37.23 0.72
N THR A 18 -25.54 -38.21 1.54
CA THR A 18 -24.52 -37.99 2.57
C THR A 18 -23.16 -37.65 1.96
N GLU A 19 -22.76 -38.35 0.91
CA GLU A 19 -21.52 -38.08 0.16
C GLU A 19 -21.56 -36.70 -0.49
N ALA A 20 -22.67 -36.31 -1.11
CA ALA A 20 -22.86 -34.97 -1.66
C ALA A 20 -22.76 -33.88 -0.57
N ALA A 21 -23.37 -34.10 0.60
CA ALA A 21 -23.28 -33.17 1.72
C ALA A 21 -21.84 -33.04 2.27
N ARG A 22 -21.10 -34.15 2.35
CA ARG A 22 -19.68 -34.14 2.72
C ARG A 22 -18.82 -33.40 1.70
N ALA A 23 -19.01 -33.66 0.42
CA ALA A 23 -18.30 -32.95 -0.65
C ALA A 23 -18.58 -31.44 -0.62
N ALA A 24 -19.83 -31.02 -0.36
CA ALA A 24 -20.19 -29.61 -0.21
C ALA A 24 -19.50 -28.97 1.01
N TYR A 25 -19.43 -29.69 2.14
CA TYR A 25 -18.68 -29.25 3.31
C TYR A 25 -17.19 -29.08 2.99
N ASP A 26 -16.55 -30.08 2.36
CA ASP A 26 -15.14 -30.00 2.00
C ASP A 26 -14.86 -28.81 1.06
N ALA A 27 -15.75 -28.55 0.10
CA ALA A 27 -15.69 -27.36 -0.76
C ALA A 27 -15.78 -26.05 0.03
N SER A 28 -16.67 -25.98 1.03
CA SER A 28 -16.78 -24.79 1.91
C SER A 28 -15.51 -24.57 2.74
N VAL A 29 -14.92 -25.64 3.25
CA VAL A 29 -13.66 -25.59 4.03
C VAL A 29 -12.50 -25.15 3.13
N ALA A 30 -12.43 -25.68 1.91
CA ALA A 30 -11.43 -25.27 0.93
C ALA A 30 -11.58 -23.79 0.56
N THR A 31 -12.80 -23.32 0.34
CA THR A 31 -13.10 -21.90 0.07
C THR A 31 -12.65 -21.01 1.22
N TYR A 32 -12.99 -21.37 2.46
CA TYR A 32 -12.55 -20.63 3.65
C TYR A 32 -11.02 -20.55 3.75
N ARG A 33 -10.33 -21.69 3.56
CA ARG A 33 -8.86 -21.72 3.55
C ARG A 33 -8.28 -20.80 2.49
N GLN A 34 -8.83 -20.82 1.28
CA GLN A 34 -8.38 -19.95 0.19
C GLN A 34 -8.60 -18.47 0.53
N THR A 35 -9.76 -18.10 1.11
CA THR A 35 -10.03 -16.73 1.54
C THR A 35 -9.02 -16.26 2.60
N VAL A 36 -8.75 -17.09 3.60
CA VAL A 36 -7.77 -16.77 4.65
C VAL A 36 -6.37 -16.59 4.06
N LEU A 37 -5.92 -17.52 3.22
CA LEU A 37 -4.60 -17.42 2.57
C LEU A 37 -4.49 -16.16 1.70
N GLY A 38 -5.55 -15.82 0.95
CA GLY A 38 -5.58 -14.60 0.15
C GLY A 38 -5.50 -13.32 1.01
N ALA A 39 -6.15 -13.31 2.17
CA ALA A 39 -6.05 -12.19 3.11
C ALA A 39 -4.64 -12.04 3.69
N PHE A 40 -4.01 -13.15 4.11
CA PHE A 40 -2.62 -13.14 4.59
C PHE A 40 -1.65 -12.64 3.51
N GLN A 41 -1.77 -13.14 2.29
CA GLN A 41 -0.96 -12.69 1.17
C GLN A 41 -1.13 -11.18 0.93
N SER A 42 -2.37 -10.68 0.92
CA SER A 42 -2.64 -9.26 0.71
C SER A 42 -2.01 -8.37 1.80
N VAL A 43 -2.00 -8.81 3.06
CA VAL A 43 -1.34 -8.07 4.16
C VAL A 43 0.18 -8.06 3.97
N GLU A 44 0.77 -9.22 3.64
CA GLU A 44 2.22 -9.33 3.41
C GLU A 44 2.68 -8.46 2.23
N ASP A 45 1.94 -8.48 1.12
CA ASP A 45 2.24 -7.69 -0.07
C ASP A 45 2.26 -6.18 0.25
N ASN A 46 1.28 -5.70 1.03
CA ASN A 46 1.20 -4.29 1.43
C ASN A 46 2.28 -3.88 2.45
N LEU A 47 2.60 -4.74 3.42
CA LEU A 47 3.70 -4.50 4.36
C LEU A 47 5.06 -4.45 3.63
N ALA A 48 5.27 -5.36 2.68
CA ALA A 48 6.47 -5.36 1.85
C ALA A 48 6.57 -4.09 1.00
N ALA A 49 5.46 -3.68 0.37
CA ALA A 49 5.40 -2.44 -0.40
C ALA A 49 5.76 -1.21 0.44
N LEU A 50 5.17 -1.06 1.64
CA LEU A 50 5.49 0.05 2.55
C LEU A 50 6.97 0.10 2.91
N ARG A 51 7.57 -1.04 3.24
CA ARG A 51 8.99 -1.13 3.59
C ARG A 51 9.90 -0.75 2.42
N ILE A 52 9.59 -1.23 1.21
CA ILE A 52 10.38 -0.91 0.01
C ILE A 52 10.27 0.58 -0.31
N LEU A 53 9.06 1.15 -0.26
CA LEU A 53 8.83 2.56 -0.54
C LEU A 53 9.48 3.48 0.52
N GLU A 54 9.58 3.04 1.77
CA GLU A 54 10.32 3.76 2.80
C GLU A 54 11.82 3.84 2.50
N GLU A 55 12.43 2.73 2.09
CA GLU A 55 13.84 2.71 1.72
C GLU A 55 14.10 3.53 0.44
N GLU A 56 13.21 3.44 -0.56
CA GLU A 56 13.26 4.29 -1.75
C GLU A 56 13.17 5.77 -1.36
N ALA A 57 12.33 6.13 -0.36
CA ALA A 57 12.15 7.51 0.07
C ALA A 57 13.40 8.08 0.72
N ARG A 58 14.08 7.26 1.53
CA ARG A 58 15.36 7.62 2.15
C ARG A 58 16.45 7.91 1.11
N VAL A 59 16.53 7.07 0.07
CA VAL A 59 17.48 7.27 -1.03
C VAL A 59 17.12 8.52 -1.84
N GLN A 60 15.83 8.72 -2.13
CA GLN A 60 15.36 9.88 -2.89
C GLN A 60 15.59 11.19 -2.14
N GLU A 61 15.44 11.20 -0.81
CA GLU A 61 15.74 12.37 0.01
C GLU A 61 17.22 12.77 -0.10
N ALA A 62 18.14 11.79 -0.08
CA ALA A 62 19.55 12.04 -0.31
C ALA A 62 19.82 12.63 -1.72
N ALA A 63 19.08 12.17 -2.73
CA ALA A 63 19.17 12.69 -4.10
C ALA A 63 18.68 14.15 -4.20
N VAL A 64 17.56 14.49 -3.54
CA VAL A 64 17.06 15.88 -3.44
C VAL A 64 18.12 16.78 -2.79
N GLN A 65 18.70 16.36 -1.67
CA GLN A 65 19.73 17.14 -0.99
C GLN A 65 20.99 17.31 -1.87
N ALA A 66 21.40 16.27 -2.60
CA ALA A 66 22.55 16.34 -3.50
C ALA A 66 22.30 17.27 -4.71
N ALA A 67 21.09 17.23 -5.27
CA ALA A 67 20.70 18.11 -6.37
C ALA A 67 20.62 19.58 -5.91
N ALA A 68 20.08 19.84 -4.71
CA ALA A 68 20.06 21.18 -4.12
C ALA A 68 21.48 21.75 -3.93
N ARG A 69 22.42 20.94 -3.40
CA ARG A 69 23.83 21.34 -3.29
C ARG A 69 24.46 21.63 -4.66
N SER A 70 24.12 20.84 -5.68
CA SER A 70 24.59 21.08 -7.05
C SER A 70 24.11 22.43 -7.59
N VAL A 71 22.84 22.79 -7.35
CA VAL A 71 22.30 24.11 -7.72
C VAL A 71 23.08 25.23 -7.03
N THR A 72 23.36 25.12 -5.73
CA THR A 72 24.17 26.10 -5.00
C THR A 72 25.55 26.26 -5.62
N LEU A 73 26.27 25.16 -5.80
CA LEU A 73 27.63 25.16 -6.35
C LEU A 73 27.68 25.74 -7.78
N THR A 74 26.77 25.32 -8.65
CA THR A 74 26.74 25.81 -10.05
C THR A 74 26.33 27.28 -10.12
N THR A 75 25.49 27.75 -9.19
CA THR A 75 25.16 29.17 -9.06
C THR A 75 26.37 29.99 -8.64
N GLU A 76 27.17 29.51 -7.69
CA GLU A 76 28.44 30.15 -7.29
C GLU A 76 29.44 30.19 -8.44
N GLN A 77 29.61 29.07 -9.16
CA GLN A 77 30.48 28.99 -10.33
C GLN A 77 30.05 29.96 -11.44
N TYR A 78 28.74 30.12 -11.68
CA TYR A 78 28.20 31.08 -12.63
C TYR A 78 28.51 32.52 -12.21
N ARG A 79 28.31 32.85 -10.92
CA ARG A 79 28.66 34.17 -10.37
C ARG A 79 30.15 34.47 -10.46
N ALA A 80 30.99 33.45 -10.33
CA ALA A 80 32.43 33.55 -10.51
C ALA A 80 32.86 33.55 -12.00
N GLY A 81 31.93 33.41 -12.95
CA GLY A 81 32.21 33.40 -14.39
C GLY A 81 32.87 32.13 -14.92
N THR A 82 32.91 31.05 -14.12
CA THR A 82 33.59 29.79 -14.48
C THR A 82 32.70 28.83 -15.29
N VAL A 83 31.38 29.02 -15.26
CA VAL A 83 30.41 28.27 -16.06
C VAL A 83 29.33 29.19 -16.62
N GLY A 84 28.72 28.80 -17.74
CA GLY A 84 27.58 29.52 -18.30
C GLY A 84 26.28 29.27 -17.51
N TYR A 85 25.34 30.23 -17.57
CA TYR A 85 24.05 30.17 -16.86
C TYR A 85 23.22 28.94 -17.22
N LEU A 86 23.38 28.39 -18.43
CA LEU A 86 22.70 27.15 -18.83
C LEU A 86 22.98 25.99 -17.86
N ASN A 87 24.18 25.91 -17.26
CA ASN A 87 24.48 24.89 -16.25
C ASN A 87 23.62 25.04 -14.99
N VAL A 88 23.31 26.28 -14.59
CA VAL A 88 22.41 26.56 -13.46
C VAL A 88 21.02 26.04 -13.77
N ILE A 89 20.51 26.29 -14.99
CA ILE A 89 19.20 25.79 -15.43
C ILE A 89 19.18 24.26 -15.48
N THR A 90 20.26 23.63 -15.97
CA THR A 90 20.38 22.17 -15.99
C THR A 90 20.32 21.58 -14.58
N THR A 91 21.08 22.13 -13.63
CA THR A 91 21.08 21.65 -12.24
C THR A 91 19.76 21.92 -11.53
N GLN A 92 19.10 23.05 -11.80
CA GLN A 92 17.75 23.34 -11.29
C GLN A 92 16.71 22.35 -11.85
N THR A 93 16.80 22.01 -13.13
CA THR A 93 15.91 21.01 -13.75
C THR A 93 16.08 19.63 -13.11
N ILE A 94 17.33 19.24 -12.81
CA ILE A 94 17.63 17.99 -12.09
C ILE A 94 17.07 18.05 -10.65
N ALA A 95 17.22 19.17 -9.95
CA ALA A 95 16.67 19.33 -8.60
C ALA A 95 15.15 19.21 -8.59
N LEU A 96 14.46 19.92 -9.49
CA LEU A 96 13.01 19.83 -9.64
C LEU A 96 12.55 18.40 -9.96
N GLY A 97 13.27 17.70 -10.86
CA GLY A 97 12.98 16.30 -11.14
C GLY A 97 13.03 15.41 -9.90
N ASN A 98 14.06 15.60 -9.06
CA ASN A 98 14.19 14.86 -7.80
C ASN A 98 13.10 15.20 -6.79
N GLU A 99 12.68 16.46 -6.70
CA GLU A 99 11.58 16.88 -5.83
C GLU A 99 10.23 16.27 -6.27
N ILE A 100 9.96 16.26 -7.58
CA ILE A 100 8.76 15.61 -8.14
C ILE A 100 8.75 14.12 -7.80
N THR A 101 9.87 13.41 -7.97
CA THR A 101 9.98 11.99 -7.61
C THR A 101 9.73 11.77 -6.12
N ALA A 102 10.27 12.63 -5.25
CA ALA A 102 10.03 12.53 -3.80
C ALA A 102 8.53 12.67 -3.44
N VAL A 103 7.82 13.60 -4.08
CA VAL A 103 6.38 13.80 -3.88
C VAL A 103 5.57 12.60 -4.41
N GLN A 104 5.92 12.06 -5.58
CA GLN A 104 5.27 10.86 -6.12
C GLN A 104 5.43 9.66 -5.18
N LEU A 105 6.62 9.51 -4.59
CA LEU A 105 6.91 8.43 -3.65
C LEU A 105 6.14 8.57 -2.33
N LEU A 106 5.99 9.80 -1.83
CA LEU A 106 5.08 10.08 -0.72
C LEU A 106 3.64 9.63 -1.04
N GLY A 107 3.14 9.96 -2.23
CA GLY A 107 1.82 9.52 -2.69
C GLY A 107 1.67 8.00 -2.73
N ARG A 108 2.67 7.28 -3.25
CA ARG A 108 2.68 5.80 -3.25
C ARG A 108 2.67 5.22 -1.84
N ARG A 109 3.40 5.81 -0.89
CA ARG A 109 3.40 5.39 0.52
C ARG A 109 2.02 5.57 1.16
N MET A 110 1.33 6.67 0.87
CA MET A 110 -0.04 6.90 1.35
C MET A 110 -1.01 5.85 0.79
N ILE A 111 -0.92 5.54 -0.51
CA ILE A 111 -1.75 4.50 -1.14
C ILE A 111 -1.48 3.14 -0.48
N ALA A 112 -0.22 2.74 -0.33
CA ALA A 112 0.15 1.47 0.30
C ALA A 112 -0.33 1.38 1.75
N ALA A 113 -0.33 2.48 2.49
CA ALA A 113 -0.88 2.53 3.85
C ALA A 113 -2.40 2.30 3.86
N VAL A 114 -3.14 2.93 2.94
CA VAL A 114 -4.59 2.72 2.80
C VAL A 114 -4.90 1.27 2.39
N GLN A 115 -4.13 0.69 1.48
CA GLN A 115 -4.30 -0.71 1.05
C GLN A 115 -4.02 -1.69 2.19
N LEU A 116 -3.02 -1.42 3.04
CA LEU A 116 -2.77 -2.23 4.23
C LEU A 116 -3.97 -2.18 5.19
N VAL A 117 -4.53 -0.99 5.41
CA VAL A 117 -5.72 -0.81 6.25
C VAL A 117 -6.93 -1.58 5.69
N GLU A 118 -7.13 -1.57 4.38
CA GLU A 118 -8.15 -2.37 3.69
C GLU A 118 -7.90 -3.87 3.90
N ALA A 119 -6.67 -4.35 3.66
CA ALA A 119 -6.30 -5.76 3.79
C ALA A 119 -6.45 -6.30 5.22
N LEU A 120 -6.29 -5.46 6.24
CA LEU A 120 -6.51 -5.81 7.64
C LEU A 120 -8.00 -5.89 8.04
N GLY A 121 -8.91 -5.66 7.10
CA GLY A 121 -10.35 -5.85 7.27
C GLY A 121 -11.16 -4.56 7.34
N GLY A 122 -10.57 -3.39 7.09
CA GLY A 122 -11.29 -2.12 6.92
C GLY A 122 -12.09 -1.69 8.15
N GLY A 123 -11.52 -0.81 8.97
CA GLY A 123 -12.20 -0.20 10.12
C GLY A 123 -12.65 1.26 9.93
N TRP A 124 -12.31 1.88 8.79
CA TRP A 124 -12.53 3.31 8.59
C TRP A 124 -13.89 3.54 7.95
N THR A 125 -14.76 4.23 8.68
CA THR A 125 -15.97 4.82 8.08
C THR A 125 -15.56 6.12 7.38
N GLU A 126 -16.17 6.48 6.27
CA GLU A 126 -15.93 7.74 5.52
C GLU A 126 -15.91 9.01 6.40
N ARG A 127 -16.53 8.94 7.58
CA ARG A 127 -16.56 9.97 8.64
C ARG A 127 -15.26 10.16 9.42
N GLU A 128 -14.33 9.22 9.34
CA GLU A 128 -13.07 9.20 10.11
C GLU A 128 -11.87 9.61 9.24
N LEU A 129 -12.05 9.77 7.93
CA LEU A 129 -10.99 10.24 7.03
C LEU A 129 -10.67 11.71 7.32
N PRO A 130 -9.37 12.09 7.44
CA PRO A 130 -8.96 13.48 7.57
C PRO A 130 -9.51 14.32 6.42
N SER A 131 -10.05 15.49 6.74
CA SER A 131 -10.51 16.40 5.69
C SER A 131 -9.33 16.91 4.87
N ALA A 132 -9.57 17.40 3.66
CA ALA A 132 -8.51 18.02 2.84
C ALA A 132 -7.77 19.18 3.58
N GLY A 133 -8.41 19.79 4.58
CA GLY A 133 -7.82 20.79 5.46
C GLY A 133 -6.88 20.23 6.55
N ASP A 134 -6.99 18.94 6.88
CA ASP A 134 -6.13 18.27 7.85
C ASP A 134 -4.86 17.72 7.22
N VAL A 135 -4.94 17.28 5.96
CA VAL A 135 -3.78 16.79 5.18
C VAL A 135 -2.85 17.94 4.75
N THR A 136 -3.38 19.14 4.59
CA THR A 136 -2.61 20.35 4.20
C THR A 136 -1.99 21.08 5.40
N ARG A 137 -2.30 20.68 6.64
CA ARG A 137 -1.73 21.28 7.84
C ARG A 137 -0.31 20.76 8.02
N ARG A 138 0.67 21.64 7.81
CA ARG A 138 2.09 21.37 8.09
C ARG A 138 2.22 20.91 9.55
N PRO A 139 2.99 19.84 9.87
CA PRO A 139 3.14 19.41 11.26
C PRO A 139 3.69 20.58 12.08
N ASP A 140 2.99 20.98 13.13
CA ASP A 140 3.41 22.06 14.01
C ASP A 140 4.69 21.62 14.72
N GLU A 141 5.81 22.29 14.41
CA GLU A 141 7.11 22.09 15.04
C GLU A 141 7.09 22.67 16.47
N THR A 142 6.26 22.13 17.35
CA THR A 142 6.20 22.57 18.75
C THR A 142 6.13 21.39 19.71
N HIS A 143 7.18 20.55 19.71
CA HIS A 143 7.67 19.89 20.93
C HIS A 143 9.09 19.33 20.73
N ARG A 144 10.10 20.12 21.13
CA ARG A 144 11.38 19.59 21.62
C ARG A 144 11.38 19.75 23.15
N PRO A 145 11.62 18.70 23.94
CA PRO A 145 12.37 18.84 25.18
C PRO A 145 13.87 19.00 24.91
#